data_AF-A0A7W1IFF9-F1
#
_entry.id   AF-A0A7W1IFF9-F1
#
_cell.length_a   1.000
_cell.length_b   1.000
_cell.length_c   1.000
_cell.angle_alpha   90.00
_cell.angle_beta   90.00
_cell.angle_gamma   90.00
#
_symmetry.space_group_name_H-M   'P 1'
#
loop_
_entity.id
_entity.type
_entity.pdbx_description
1 polymer ?
#
loop_
_entity_poly.entity_id
_entity_poly.type
_entity_poly.pdbx_seq_one_letter_code
_entity_poly.pdbx_strand_id
1 'polypeptide(L)' 'MLKKISVRFLTCYALDLRALSLMRIGLSLVILADLLIRGNDLTAHYTDNGLWPAHLIHNFGWKDGYWSLHELS' A
#
# COMPACT_ATOMS: atom_id res chain seq x y z
N MET A 1 42.53 13.08 6.09
CA MET A 1 42.36 12.51 4.73
C MET A 1 40.94 11.98 4.49
N LEU A 2 40.37 11.18 5.40
CA LEU A 2 38.99 10.66 5.35
C LEU A 2 37.89 11.72 5.13
N LYS A 3 37.98 12.87 5.82
CA LYS A 3 37.03 13.99 5.67
C LYS A 3 36.97 14.57 4.24
N LYS A 4 38.07 14.52 3.50
CA LYS A 4 38.16 15.02 2.13
C LYS A 4 37.47 14.08 1.14
N ILE A 5 37.55 12.78 1.43
CA ILE A 5 36.93 11.72 0.63
C ILE A 5 35.41 11.78 0.82
N SER A 6 34.92 11.87 2.06
CA SER A 6 33.47 11.94 2.32
C SER A 6 32.81 13.20 1.73
N VAL A 7 33.48 14.35 1.77
CA VAL A 7 32.98 15.57 1.10
C VAL A 7 32.90 15.38 -0.41
N ARG A 8 33.87 14.67 -1.02
CA ARG A 8 33.88 14.38 -2.46
C ARG A 8 32.79 13.38 -2.85
N PHE A 9 32.49 12.42 -1.98
CA PHE A 9 31.32 11.55 -2.14
C PHE A 9 30.03 12.36 -2.06
N LEU A 10 29.84 13.25 -1.07
CA LEU A 10 28.63 14.08 -1.00
C LEU A 10 28.44 15.02 -2.21
N THR A 11 29.54 15.50 -2.81
CA THR A 11 29.45 16.35 -4.02
C THR A 11 29.19 15.54 -5.29
N CYS A 12 29.75 14.33 -5.42
CA CYS A 12 29.46 13.43 -6.55
C CYS A 12 28.09 12.75 -6.45
N TYR A 13 27.62 12.48 -5.23
CA TYR A 13 26.29 11.94 -4.95
C TYR A 13 25.31 13.05 -4.55
N ALA A 14 25.48 14.25 -5.10
CA ALA A 14 24.48 15.29 -4.98
C ALA A 14 23.19 14.79 -5.63
N LEU A 15 22.16 14.61 -4.81
CA LEU A 15 20.92 13.97 -5.21
C LEU A 15 20.15 14.92 -6.13
N ASP A 16 19.96 14.53 -7.39
CA ASP A 16 19.19 15.32 -8.34
C ASP A 16 17.72 15.36 -7.92
N LEU A 17 17.28 16.52 -7.43
CA LEU A 17 15.92 16.75 -6.97
C LEU A 17 14.88 16.56 -8.07
N ARG A 18 15.24 16.79 -9.34
CA ARG A 18 14.33 16.55 -10.47
C ARG A 18 14.15 15.05 -10.70
N ALA A 19 15.24 14.30 -10.68
CA ALA A 19 15.19 12.84 -10.77
C ALA A 19 14.41 12.24 -9.58
N LEU A 20 14.62 12.74 -8.36
CA LEU A 20 13.86 12.31 -7.18
C LEU A 20 12.35 12.61 -7.33
N SER A 21 12.02 13.77 -7.88
CA SER A 21 10.63 14.16 -8.12
C SER A 21 9.96 13.24 -9.15
N LEU A 22 10.65 12.93 -10.26
CA LEU A 22 10.18 11.99 -11.27
C LEU A 22 10.00 10.57 -10.71
N MET A 23 10.94 10.09 -9.90
CA MET A 23 10.84 8.80 -9.22
C MET A 23 9.59 8.72 -8.34
N ARG A 24 9.30 9.77 -7.56
CA ARG A 24 8.10 9.84 -6.72
C ARG A 24 6.82 9.82 -7.55
N ILE A 25 6.78 10.60 -8.63
CA ILE A 25 5.62 10.61 -9.54
C ILE A 25 5.40 9.21 -10.13
N GLY A 26 6.44 8.58 -10.64
CA GLY A 26 6.36 7.21 -11.17
C GLY A 26 5.86 6.20 -10.13
N LEU A 27 6.40 6.25 -8.91
CA LEU A 27 5.96 5.38 -7.82
C LEU A 27 4.49 5.62 -7.46
N SER A 28 4.05 6.87 -7.36
CA SER A 28 2.64 7.20 -7.10
C SER A 28 1.72 6.67 -8.19
N LEU A 29 2.13 6.74 -9.47
CA LEU A 29 1.35 6.19 -10.57
C LEU A 29 1.22 4.67 -10.49
N VAL A 30 2.29 3.95 -10.11
CA VAL A 30 2.24 2.50 -9.89
C VAL A 30 1.29 2.16 -8.75
N ILE A 31 1.36 2.88 -7.63
CA ILE A 31 0.46 2.69 -6.48
C ILE A 31 -1.00 2.95 -6.90
N LEU A 32 -1.25 4.04 -7.63
CA LEU A 32 -2.60 4.36 -8.10
C LEU A 32 -3.13 3.30 -9.07
N ALA A 33 -2.30 2.81 -9.99
CA ALA A 33 -2.68 1.73 -10.89
C ALA A 33 -3.02 0.44 -10.12
N ASP A 34 -2.20 0.07 -9.13
CA ASP A 34 -2.46 -1.10 -8.28
C ASP A 34 -3.80 -0.96 -7.52
N LEU A 35 -4.05 0.21 -6.92
CA LEU A 35 -5.32 0.49 -6.24
C LEU A 35 -6.52 0.49 -7.19
N LEU A 36 -6.39 1.00 -8.42
CA LEU A 36 -7.47 0.98 -9.39
C LEU A 36 -7.80 -0.43 -9.87
N ILE A 37 -6.80 -1.29 -10.01
CA ILE A 37 -7.00 -2.68 -10.43
C ILE A 37 -7.61 -3.49 -9.26
N ARG A 38 -6.98 -3.44 -8.08
CA ARG A 38 -7.36 -4.25 -6.91
C ARG A 38 -8.54 -3.67 -6.12
N GLY A 39 -8.81 -2.38 -6.25
CA GLY A 39 -9.92 -1.72 -5.56
C GLY A 39 -11.28 -2.31 -5.95
N ASN A 40 -11.41 -2.85 -7.16
CA ASN A 40 -12.65 -3.51 -7.59
C ASN A 40 -12.95 -4.78 -6.80
N ASP A 41 -11.93 -5.44 -6.26
CA ASP A 41 -12.09 -6.67 -5.46
C ASP A 41 -12.55 -6.36 -4.03
N LEU A 42 -12.55 -5.08 -3.60
CA LEU A 42 -13.02 -4.69 -2.27
C LEU A 42 -14.48 -5.09 -2.04
N THR A 43 -15.34 -4.98 -3.05
CA THR A 43 -16.75 -5.42 -2.93
C THR A 43 -16.83 -6.92 -2.66
N ALA A 44 -15.99 -7.72 -3.32
CA ALA A 44 -16.01 -9.17 -3.14
C ALA A 44 -15.57 -9.62 -1.73
N HIS A 45 -14.72 -8.83 -1.07
CA HIS A 45 -14.11 -9.19 0.21
C HIS A 45 -14.65 -8.45 1.44
N TYR A 46 -15.17 -7.24 1.28
CA TYR A 46 -15.52 -6.35 2.39
C TYR A 46 -16.97 -5.86 2.36
N THR A 47 -17.82 -6.45 1.51
CA THR A 47 -19.24 -6.11 1.48
C THR A 47 -20.09 -7.36 1.51
N ASP A 48 -21.31 -7.23 2.03
CA ASP A 48 -22.28 -8.33 2.05
C ASP A 48 -22.77 -8.74 0.66
N ASN A 49 -22.50 -7.94 -0.37
CA ASN A 49 -22.74 -8.30 -1.77
C ASN A 49 -21.61 -9.18 -2.35
N GLY A 50 -20.55 -9.42 -1.58
CA GLY A 50 -19.38 -10.17 -1.97
C GLY A 50 -19.51 -11.68 -1.79
N LEU A 51 -18.36 -12.35 -1.79
CA LEU A 51 -18.28 -13.82 -1.72
C LEU A 51 -18.58 -14.37 -0.32
N TRP A 52 -18.31 -13.58 0.73
CA TRP A 52 -18.40 -14.04 2.11
C TRP A 52 -19.11 -13.02 3.02
N PRO A 53 -20.45 -12.92 2.94
CA PRO A 53 -21.24 -11.98 3.73
C PRO A 53 -21.08 -12.14 5.24
N ALA A 54 -21.17 -11.04 5.99
CA ALA A 54 -20.93 -10.98 7.44
C ALA A 54 -21.84 -11.93 8.22
N HIS A 55 -23.11 -12.06 7.80
CA HIS A 55 -24.05 -12.99 8.44
C HIS A 55 -23.59 -14.47 8.35
N LEU A 56 -22.82 -14.86 7.32
CA LEU A 56 -22.27 -16.21 7.25
C LEU A 56 -21.04 -16.37 8.14
N ILE A 57 -20.25 -15.32 8.38
CA ILE A 57 -19.11 -15.36 9.29
C ILE A 57 -19.60 -15.70 10.71
N HIS A 58 -20.60 -14.99 11.22
CA HIS A 58 -21.14 -15.25 12.56
C HIS A 58 -21.65 -16.68 12.76
N ASN A 59 -22.16 -17.30 11.69
CA ASN A 59 -22.72 -18.65 11.74
C ASN A 59 -21.67 -19.76 11.52
N PHE A 60 -20.62 -19.51 10.73
CA PHE A 60 -19.72 -20.58 10.27
C PHE A 60 -18.21 -20.31 10.44
N GLY A 61 -17.80 -19.05 10.58
CA GLY A 61 -16.38 -18.65 10.57
C GLY A 61 -15.91 -17.94 11.83
N TRP A 62 -16.82 -17.52 12.71
CA TRP A 62 -16.49 -16.69 13.86
C TRP A 62 -15.72 -17.46 14.91
N LYS A 63 -14.59 -16.88 15.34
CA LYS A 63 -13.73 -17.37 16.41
C LYS A 63 -13.52 -16.25 17.42
N ASP A 64 -13.46 -16.61 18.70
CA ASP A 64 -13.25 -15.64 19.77
C ASP A 64 -11.95 -14.85 19.55
N GLY A 65 -12.04 -13.52 19.63
CA GLY A 65 -10.92 -12.59 19.45
C GLY A 65 -10.59 -12.22 18.00
N TYR A 66 -11.32 -12.74 17.00
CA TYR A 66 -11.15 -12.35 15.61
C TYR A 66 -11.91 -11.06 15.33
N TRP A 67 -11.32 -10.19 14.51
CA TRP A 67 -11.94 -8.96 14.05
C TRP A 67 -11.56 -8.71 12.60
N SER A 68 -12.46 -8.09 11.84
CA SER A 68 -12.20 -7.68 10.46
C SER A 68 -12.93 -6.37 10.17
N LEU A 69 -12.46 -5.63 9.15
CA LEU A 69 -13.13 -4.42 8.70
C LEU A 69 -14.50 -4.70 8.05
N HIS A 70 -14.72 -5.89 7.51
CA HIS A 70 -15.99 -6.28 6.90
C HIS A 70 -17.11 -6.40 7.95
N GLU A 71 -16.78 -6.74 9.20
CA GLU A 71 -17.73 -6.88 10.32
C GLU A 71 -18.16 -5.53 10.92
N LEU A 72 -17.58 -4.42 10.44
CA LEU A 72 -17.88 -3.06 10.88
C LEU A 72 -18.84 -2.32 9.92
N SER A 73 -19.14 -2.89 8.75
CA SER A 73 -19.94 -2.25 7.70
C SER A 73 -21.44 -2.41 7.89
#